data_AF-A0A1X6YV39-F1
#
_entry.id   AF-A0A1X6YV39-F1
#
_cell.length_a   1.000
_cell.length_b   1.000
_cell.length_c   1.000
_cell.angle_alpha   90.00
_cell.angle_beta   90.00
_cell.angle_gamma   90.00
#
_symmetry.space_group_name_H-M   'P 1'
#
loop_
_entity.id
_entity.type
_entity.pdbx_description
1 polymer ?
#
loop_
_entity_poly.entity_id
_entity_poly.type
_entity_poly.pdbx_seq_one_letter_code
_entity_poly.pdbx_strand_id
1 'polypeptide(L)'
;MESPLPKWVQFLLPFLSMAAFAIMFWHLWSDRTASAGTAAAIAFGLLLFRILPDLESIQVLGMQAKLQKRLAEADDLMKRLKRITEAQSRHTVFSLAYSGRWGGMPKDEEHGMYKRIIQELESQSFDEKVINEIAAPYLSMASRDLLAVFTNALTEVLGAYMVDYNKAITALKQASTGEENSAKILELEQALASYQISMISEVFNQSDDCKNIRTKANSLLAKLSLNDSDRSKLVQLVDDVSKRSKEIWEKRDISAETFGFIRQYIKRTTDIFEMQFPDGIAGPELE
;
A
#
# COMPACT_ATOMS: atom_id res chain seq x y z
N MET A 1 13.16 10.06 49.39
CA MET A 1 12.61 11.10 50.30
C MET A 1 13.26 10.87 51.65
N GLU A 2 14.10 11.80 52.10
CA GLU A 2 14.55 11.78 53.48
C GLU A 2 13.32 12.10 54.35
N SER A 3 13.05 11.27 55.34
CA SER A 3 11.98 11.53 56.30
C SER A 3 12.17 12.91 56.94
N PRO A 4 11.10 13.70 57.15
CA PRO A 4 11.22 15.04 57.73
C PRO A 4 11.67 15.05 59.20
N LEU A 5 11.78 13.88 59.84
CA LEU A 5 12.19 13.74 61.23
C LEU A 5 13.71 13.53 61.36
N PRO A 6 14.37 14.18 62.35
CA PRO A 6 15.77 13.93 62.65
C PRO A 6 16.06 12.46 62.95
N LYS A 7 17.22 11.94 62.51
CA LYS A 7 17.64 10.53 62.72
C LYS A 7 17.57 10.06 64.18
N TRP A 8 17.84 10.96 65.12
CA TRP A 8 17.77 10.66 66.56
C TRP A 8 16.33 10.41 67.03
N VAL A 9 15.32 11.09 66.46
CA VAL A 9 13.90 10.87 66.78
C VAL A 9 13.46 9.49 66.30
N GLN A 10 13.88 9.09 65.11
CA GLN A 10 13.57 7.76 64.56
C GLN A 10 14.19 6.63 65.36
N PHE A 11 15.39 6.86 65.89
CA PHE A 11 16.05 5.91 66.77
C PHE A 11 15.34 5.80 68.12
N LEU A 12 14.85 6.91 68.69
CA LEU A 12 14.17 6.93 70.00
C LEU A 12 12.72 6.43 69.96
N LEU A 13 11.99 6.63 68.86
CA LEU A 13 10.60 6.25 68.69
C LEU A 13 10.25 4.79 69.09
N PRO A 14 11.00 3.75 68.66
CA PRO A 14 10.71 2.37 69.07
C PRO A 14 10.92 2.15 70.57
N PHE A 15 11.91 2.80 71.18
CA PHE A 15 12.14 2.71 72.63
C PHE A 15 11.02 3.41 73.41
N LEU A 16 10.55 4.57 72.94
CA LEU A 16 9.40 5.27 73.51
C LEU A 16 8.12 4.44 73.38
N SER A 17 7.90 3.78 72.23
CA SER A 17 6.76 2.90 72.03
C SER A 17 6.82 1.66 72.95
N MET A 18 7.99 1.02 73.10
CA MET A 18 8.18 -0.10 74.03
C MET A 18 7.98 0.34 75.49
N ALA A 19 8.48 1.52 75.87
CA ALA A 19 8.30 2.06 77.21
C ALA A 19 6.83 2.37 77.50
N ALA A 20 6.11 3.00 76.57
CA ALA A 20 4.67 3.25 76.69
C ALA A 20 3.88 1.94 76.81
N PHE A 21 4.28 0.89 76.08
CA PHE A 21 3.65 -0.44 76.17
C PHE A 21 3.93 -1.12 77.52
N ALA A 22 5.15 -1.02 78.04
CA ALA A 22 5.49 -1.53 79.37
C ALA A 22 4.72 -0.79 80.48
N ILE A 23 4.58 0.53 80.36
CA ILE A 23 3.77 1.36 81.29
C ILE A 23 2.29 0.99 81.21
N MET A 24 1.77 0.70 80.01
CA MET A 24 0.41 0.20 79.83
C MET A 24 0.20 -1.11 80.60
N PHE A 25 1.09 -2.09 80.45
CA PHE A 25 1.02 -3.37 81.17
C PHE A 25 1.10 -3.18 82.68
N TRP A 26 1.97 -2.29 83.15
CA TRP A 26 2.10 -1.97 84.57
C TRP A 26 0.81 -1.37 85.15
N HIS A 27 0.19 -0.42 84.44
CA HIS A 27 -1.08 0.18 84.86
C HIS A 27 -2.24 -0.80 84.82
N LEU A 28 -2.24 -1.72 83.84
CA LEU A 28 -3.23 -2.79 83.74
C LEU A 28 -3.13 -3.74 84.94
N TRP A 29 -1.91 -4.05 85.40
CA TRP A 29 -1.68 -4.88 86.58
C TRP A 29 -2.09 -4.21 87.89
N SER A 30 -2.13 -2.88 87.93
CA SER A 30 -2.48 -2.08 89.11
C SER A 30 -3.96 -1.67 89.16
N ASP A 31 -4.84 -2.33 88.39
CA ASP A 31 -6.27 -2.04 88.25
C ASP A 31 -6.62 -0.58 87.87
N ARG A 32 -5.67 0.16 87.27
CA ARG A 32 -5.90 1.54 86.78
C ARG A 32 -6.29 1.55 85.31
N THR A 33 -7.47 1.02 85.02
CA THR A 33 -8.01 0.82 83.67
C THR A 33 -8.04 2.11 82.82
N ALA A 34 -8.39 3.25 83.42
CA ALA A 34 -8.41 4.54 82.72
C ALA A 34 -7.02 5.01 82.24
N SER A 35 -5.99 4.84 83.09
CA SER A 35 -4.60 5.20 82.76
C SER A 35 -3.96 4.20 81.78
N ALA A 36 -4.32 2.92 81.89
CA ALA A 36 -3.90 1.90 80.94
C ALA A 36 -4.43 2.20 79.52
N GLY A 37 -5.69 2.64 79.39
CA GLY A 37 -6.27 3.02 78.11
C GLY A 37 -5.56 4.20 77.43
N THR A 38 -5.14 5.21 78.21
CA THR A 38 -4.38 6.36 77.68
C THR A 38 -2.98 5.95 77.25
N ALA A 39 -2.28 5.12 78.03
CA ALA A 39 -0.97 4.59 77.67
C ALA A 39 -1.04 3.71 76.39
N ALA A 40 -2.10 2.91 76.25
CA ALA A 40 -2.36 2.13 75.04
C ALA A 40 -2.56 3.01 73.80
N ALA A 41 -3.35 4.08 73.92
CA ALA A 41 -3.58 5.03 72.82
C ALA A 41 -2.30 5.74 72.38
N ILE A 42 -1.44 6.14 73.33
CA ILE A 42 -0.14 6.75 73.05
C ILE A 42 0.80 5.76 72.37
N ALA A 43 0.90 4.53 72.89
CA ALA A 43 1.73 3.50 72.30
C ALA A 43 1.28 3.16 70.87
N PHE A 44 -0.02 3.02 70.65
CA PHE A 44 -0.58 2.77 69.33
C PHE A 44 -0.35 3.96 68.38
N GLY A 45 -0.55 5.19 68.84
CA GLY A 45 -0.29 6.40 68.05
C GLY A 45 1.17 6.50 67.61
N LEU A 46 2.13 6.26 68.51
CA LEU A 46 3.56 6.27 68.20
C LEU A 46 3.95 5.18 67.19
N LEU A 47 3.36 3.99 67.34
CA LEU A 47 3.58 2.87 66.43
C LEU A 47 3.00 3.16 65.04
N LEU A 48 1.84 3.82 64.98
CA LEU A 48 1.19 4.24 63.74
C LEU A 48 2.01 5.32 63.01
N PHE A 49 2.58 6.30 63.74
CA PHE A 49 3.51 7.28 63.18
C PHE A 49 4.79 6.66 62.61
N ARG A 50 5.23 5.52 63.16
CA ARG A 50 6.38 4.78 62.62
C ARG A 50 6.06 4.03 61.33
N ILE A 51 4.84 3.50 61.19
CA ILE A 51 4.41 2.73 60.02
C ILE A 51 3.91 3.63 58.88
N LEU A 52 3.48 4.85 59.19
CA LEU A 52 2.93 5.82 58.22
C LEU A 52 3.84 6.08 56.99
N PRO A 53 5.15 6.31 57.14
CA PRO A 53 6.06 6.50 56.01
C PRO A 53 6.18 5.25 55.11
N ASP A 54 6.10 4.05 55.69
CA ASP A 54 6.15 2.80 54.94
C ASP A 54 4.86 2.58 54.13
N LEU A 55 3.70 3.03 54.65
CA LEU A 55 2.43 3.01 53.91
C LEU A 55 2.44 3.93 52.69
N GLU A 56 3.07 5.11 52.79
CA GLU A 56 3.27 6.00 51.64
C GLU A 56 4.14 5.32 50.57
N SER A 57 5.19 4.59 50.97
CA SER A 57 6.04 3.85 50.03
C SER A 57 5.27 2.76 49.26
N ILE A 58 4.36 2.05 49.94
CA ILE A 58 3.50 1.03 49.31
C ILE A 58 2.50 1.68 48.34
N GLN A 59 1.95 2.85 48.67
CA GLN A 59 1.09 3.61 47.75
C GLN A 59 1.86 4.10 46.52
N VAL A 60 3.11 4.55 46.67
CA VAL A 60 3.97 4.95 45.55
C VAL A 60 4.30 3.76 44.65
N LEU A 61 4.66 2.60 45.22
CA LEU A 61 4.90 1.37 44.46
C LEU A 61 3.63 0.89 43.74
N GLY A 62 2.47 0.94 44.40
CA GLY A 62 1.18 0.62 43.79
C GLY A 62 0.80 1.56 42.64
N MET A 63 1.11 2.86 42.78
CA MET A 63 0.89 3.85 41.73
C MET A 63 1.81 3.63 40.53
N GLN A 64 3.09 3.33 40.77
CA GLN A 64 4.05 2.99 39.71
C GLN A 64 3.63 1.72 38.95
N ALA A 65 3.22 0.66 39.67
CA ALA A 65 2.72 -0.56 39.04
C ALA A 65 1.46 -0.30 38.20
N LYS A 66 0.54 0.54 38.68
CA LYS A 66 -0.67 0.93 37.94
C LYS A 66 -0.33 1.77 36.69
N LEU A 67 0.65 2.66 36.77
CA LEU A 67 1.12 3.45 35.63
C LEU A 67 1.79 2.56 34.58
N GLN A 68 2.67 1.64 34.99
CA GLN A 68 3.29 0.68 34.09
C GLN A 68 2.23 -0.20 33.40
N LYS A 69 1.23 -0.68 34.15
CA LYS A 69 0.12 -1.45 33.59
C LYS A 69 -0.65 -0.64 32.54
N ARG A 70 -0.98 0.63 32.84
CA ARG A 70 -1.67 1.52 31.90
C ARG A 70 -0.84 1.84 30.65
N LEU A 71 0.47 2.02 30.80
CA LEU A 71 1.37 2.20 29.67
C LEU A 71 1.40 0.95 28.79
N ALA A 72 1.51 -0.24 29.38
CA ALA A 72 1.45 -1.49 28.64
C ALA A 72 0.09 -1.70 27.92
N GLU A 73 -1.02 -1.34 28.56
CA GLU A 73 -2.36 -1.35 27.95
C GLU A 73 -2.46 -0.35 26.78
N ALA A 74 -1.89 0.85 26.93
CA ALA A 74 -1.84 1.86 25.86
C ALA A 74 -0.98 1.40 24.67
N ASP A 75 0.17 0.77 24.94
CA ASP A 75 1.03 0.20 23.90
C ASP A 75 0.33 -0.94 23.14
N ASP A 76 -0.42 -1.81 23.84
CA ASP A 76 -1.21 -2.86 23.21
C ASP A 76 -2.35 -2.27 22.35
N LEU A 77 -3.05 -1.25 22.87
CA LEU A 77 -4.09 -0.55 22.11
C LEU A 77 -3.52 0.10 20.84
N MET A 78 -2.36 0.76 20.95
CA MET A 78 -1.69 1.39 19.82
C MET A 78 -1.29 0.36 18.75
N LYS A 79 -0.79 -0.80 19.16
CA LYS A 79 -0.49 -1.91 18.24
C LYS A 79 -1.74 -2.42 17.52
N ARG A 80 -2.87 -2.54 18.23
CA ARG A 80 -4.16 -2.96 17.62
C ARG A 80 -4.66 -1.91 16.63
N LEU A 81 -4.61 -0.62 16.99
CA LEU A 81 -5.00 0.48 16.10
C LEU A 81 -4.15 0.47 14.83
N LYS A 82 -2.82 0.33 14.94
CA LYS A 82 -1.94 0.22 13.77
C LYS A 82 -2.34 -0.93 12.83
N ARG A 83 -2.66 -2.11 13.38
CA ARG A 83 -3.13 -3.25 12.56
C ARG A 83 -4.46 -2.97 11.86
N ILE A 84 -5.40 -2.30 12.53
CA ILE A 84 -6.69 -1.92 11.94
C ILE A 84 -6.46 -0.89 10.82
N THR A 85 -5.65 0.14 11.08
CA THR A 85 -5.27 1.15 10.07
C THR A 85 -4.61 0.50 8.87
N GLU A 86 -3.70 -0.46 9.07
CA GLU A 86 -3.08 -1.20 7.97
C GLU A 86 -4.13 -1.92 7.11
N ALA A 87 -5.02 -2.70 7.74
CA ALA A 87 -6.06 -3.45 7.05
C ALA A 87 -7.01 -2.52 6.27
N GLN A 88 -7.42 -1.41 6.89
CA GLN A 88 -8.29 -0.42 6.27
C GLN A 88 -7.61 0.30 5.09
N SER A 89 -6.34 0.67 5.22
CA SER A 89 -5.56 1.29 4.14
C SER A 89 -5.36 0.32 2.98
N ARG A 90 -5.05 -0.96 3.24
CA ARG A 90 -4.99 -2.01 2.20
C ARG A 90 -6.30 -2.07 1.43
N HIS A 91 -7.43 -2.15 2.14
CA HIS A 91 -8.75 -2.22 1.52
C HIS A 91 -9.07 -0.96 0.71
N THR A 92 -8.79 0.22 1.26
CA THR A 92 -9.11 1.51 0.62
C THR A 92 -8.26 1.72 -0.63
N VAL A 93 -6.95 1.48 -0.59
CA VAL A 93 -6.07 1.62 -1.76
C VAL A 93 -6.43 0.59 -2.84
N PHE A 94 -6.76 -0.65 -2.44
CA PHE A 94 -7.30 -1.64 -3.36
C PHE A 94 -8.60 -1.14 -4.01
N SER A 95 -9.56 -0.65 -3.23
CA SER A 95 -10.82 -0.11 -3.75
C SER A 95 -10.59 1.04 -4.73
N LEU A 96 -9.72 2.00 -4.38
CA LEU A 96 -9.35 3.11 -5.24
C LEU A 96 -8.83 2.62 -6.59
N ALA A 97 -7.88 1.69 -6.59
CA ALA A 97 -7.27 1.15 -7.81
C ALA A 97 -8.32 0.60 -8.80
N TYR A 98 -9.36 -0.07 -8.31
CA TYR A 98 -10.37 -0.69 -9.19
C TYR A 98 -11.60 0.18 -9.45
N SER A 99 -11.92 1.14 -8.58
CA SER A 99 -13.15 1.95 -8.66
C SER A 99 -13.23 2.84 -9.91
N GLY A 100 -12.12 3.47 -10.31
CA GLY A 100 -12.10 4.41 -11.44
C GLY A 100 -12.42 3.79 -12.80
N ARG A 101 -12.43 2.45 -12.94
CA ARG A 101 -12.76 1.78 -14.21
C ARG A 101 -14.27 1.64 -14.46
N TRP A 102 -15.09 1.74 -13.43
CA TRP A 102 -16.53 1.46 -13.50
C TRP A 102 -17.38 2.73 -13.35
N GLY A 103 -16.86 3.87 -13.80
CA GLY A 103 -17.52 5.17 -13.61
C GLY A 103 -17.37 5.73 -12.19
N GLY A 104 -16.24 5.44 -11.55
CA GLY A 104 -15.92 5.92 -10.20
C GLY A 104 -15.44 7.38 -10.15
N MET A 105 -14.66 7.67 -9.11
CA MET A 105 -14.11 8.99 -8.81
C MET A 105 -13.20 9.53 -9.95
N PRO A 106 -13.16 10.85 -10.20
CA PRO A 106 -12.19 11.45 -11.12
C PRO A 106 -10.74 11.07 -10.77
N LYS A 107 -9.90 10.81 -11.77
CA LYS A 107 -8.53 10.31 -11.56
C LYS A 107 -7.64 11.22 -10.71
N ASP A 108 -7.84 12.54 -10.81
CA ASP A 108 -7.11 13.52 -9.99
C ASP A 108 -7.47 13.40 -8.51
N GLU A 109 -8.76 13.22 -8.20
CA GLU A 109 -9.25 13.04 -6.83
C GLU A 109 -8.83 11.67 -6.27
N GLU A 110 -8.93 10.61 -7.08
CA GLU A 110 -8.50 9.25 -6.74
C GLU A 110 -7.02 9.25 -6.34
N HIS A 111 -6.19 9.93 -7.14
CA HIS A 111 -4.77 10.08 -6.88
C HIS A 111 -4.49 10.91 -5.63
N GLY A 112 -5.19 12.04 -5.43
CA GLY A 112 -5.07 12.84 -4.22
C GLY A 112 -5.47 12.08 -2.95
N MET A 113 -6.45 11.19 -3.03
CA MET A 113 -6.83 10.30 -1.93
C MET A 113 -5.76 9.25 -1.65
N TYR A 114 -5.23 8.60 -2.69
CA TYR A 114 -4.10 7.68 -2.58
C TYR A 114 -2.90 8.32 -1.87
N LYS A 115 -2.45 9.51 -2.30
CA LYS A 115 -1.30 10.20 -1.69
C LYS A 115 -1.51 10.48 -0.21
N ARG A 116 -2.71 10.93 0.17
CA ARG A 116 -3.05 11.20 1.58
C ARG A 116 -2.95 9.93 2.43
N ILE A 117 -3.41 8.79 1.92
CA ILE A 117 -3.30 7.50 2.62
C ILE A 117 -1.83 7.12 2.83
N ILE A 118 -0.99 7.24 1.79
CA ILE A 118 0.44 6.91 1.90
C ILE A 118 1.17 7.85 2.87
N GLN A 119 0.93 9.16 2.78
CA GLN A 119 1.50 10.14 3.69
C GLN A 119 1.09 9.89 5.15
N GLU A 120 -0.15 9.50 5.39
CA GLU A 120 -0.63 9.17 6.74
C GLU A 120 0.09 7.93 7.29
N LEU A 121 0.26 6.88 6.48
CA LEU A 121 1.02 5.68 6.87
C LEU A 121 2.50 6.00 7.16
N GLU A 122 3.12 6.85 6.34
CA GLU A 122 4.50 7.32 6.57
C GLU A 122 4.60 8.11 7.88
N SER A 123 3.65 9.02 8.16
CA SER A 123 3.62 9.82 9.39
C SER A 123 3.47 8.99 10.66
N GLN A 124 2.77 7.85 10.57
CA GLN A 124 2.58 6.90 11.67
C GLN A 124 3.76 5.90 11.79
N SER A 125 4.82 6.09 11.01
CA SER A 125 6.03 5.26 11.00
C SER A 125 5.73 3.78 10.72
N PHE A 126 4.89 3.50 9.72
CA PHE A 126 4.76 2.15 9.19
C PHE A 126 6.04 1.72 8.46
N ASP A 127 6.32 0.41 8.47
CA ASP A 127 7.45 -0.16 7.73
C ASP A 127 7.28 0.11 6.23
N GLU A 128 8.37 0.50 5.56
CA GLU A 128 8.39 0.76 4.13
C GLU A 128 7.87 -0.43 3.31
N LYS A 129 8.18 -1.66 3.73
CA LYS A 129 7.68 -2.87 3.08
C LYS A 129 6.16 -2.94 3.11
N VAL A 130 5.55 -2.61 4.25
CA VAL A 130 4.09 -2.60 4.41
C VAL A 130 3.45 -1.52 3.52
N ILE A 131 4.06 -0.34 3.46
CA ILE A 131 3.61 0.75 2.58
C ILE A 131 3.69 0.31 1.11
N ASN A 132 4.78 -0.35 0.70
CA ASN A 132 4.96 -0.86 -0.65
C ASN A 132 3.90 -1.90 -1.01
N GLU A 133 3.57 -2.81 -0.09
CA GLU A 133 2.51 -3.80 -0.30
C GLU A 133 1.12 -3.16 -0.38
N ILE A 134 0.84 -2.14 0.43
CA ILE A 134 -0.41 -1.37 0.39
C ILE A 134 -0.53 -0.61 -0.94
N ALA A 135 0.54 0.00 -1.42
CA ALA A 135 0.59 0.78 -2.65
C ALA A 135 0.49 -0.09 -3.91
N ALA A 136 0.98 -1.34 -3.86
CA ALA A 136 1.16 -2.19 -5.04
C ALA A 136 -0.08 -2.34 -5.94
N PRO A 137 -1.32 -2.53 -5.44
CA PRO A 137 -2.50 -2.63 -6.31
C PRO A 137 -2.73 -1.37 -7.15
N TYR A 138 -2.55 -0.19 -6.55
CA TYR A 138 -2.71 1.09 -7.23
C TYR A 138 -1.64 1.32 -8.29
N LEU A 139 -0.38 1.07 -7.95
CA LEU A 139 0.75 1.21 -8.89
C LEU A 139 0.69 0.19 -10.04
N SER A 140 0.25 -1.04 -9.74
CA SER A 140 0.01 -2.09 -10.73
C SER A 140 -1.08 -1.66 -11.70
N MET A 141 -2.19 -1.12 -11.20
CA MET A 141 -3.28 -0.66 -12.06
C MET A 141 -2.85 0.50 -12.96
N ALA A 142 -2.10 1.48 -12.44
CA ALA A 142 -1.55 2.56 -13.25
C ALA A 142 -0.59 2.04 -14.34
N SER A 143 0.21 1.02 -14.02
CA SER A 143 1.08 0.34 -14.99
C SER A 143 0.28 -0.44 -16.04
N ARG A 144 -0.89 -1.01 -15.68
CA ARG A 144 -1.82 -1.64 -16.64
C ARG A 144 -2.43 -0.61 -17.57
N ASP A 145 -2.80 0.56 -17.08
CA ASP A 145 -3.32 1.64 -17.92
C ASP A 145 -2.26 2.14 -18.92
N LEU A 146 -1.00 2.22 -18.49
CA LEU A 146 0.13 2.49 -19.37
C LEU A 146 0.34 1.39 -20.42
N LEU A 147 0.25 0.13 -20.03
CA LEU A 147 0.34 -0.99 -20.95
C LEU A 147 -0.81 -0.98 -21.97
N ALA A 148 -2.02 -0.60 -21.54
CA ALA A 148 -3.18 -0.47 -22.41
C ALA A 148 -2.93 0.52 -23.57
N VAL A 149 -2.15 1.58 -23.33
CA VAL A 149 -1.73 2.51 -24.38
C VAL A 149 -0.96 1.78 -25.49
N PHE A 150 0.01 0.95 -25.11
CA PHE A 150 0.77 0.15 -26.08
C PHE A 150 -0.12 -0.87 -26.78
N THR A 151 -0.93 -1.63 -26.05
CA THR A 151 -1.76 -2.69 -26.66
C THR A 151 -2.81 -2.11 -27.61
N ASN A 152 -3.35 -0.93 -27.31
CA ASN A 152 -4.29 -0.24 -28.20
C ASN A 152 -3.60 0.20 -29.49
N ALA A 153 -2.43 0.85 -29.39
CA ALA A 153 -1.64 1.25 -30.56
C ALA A 153 -1.23 0.04 -31.42
N LEU A 154 -0.83 -1.06 -30.77
CA LEU A 154 -0.53 -2.31 -31.46
C LEU A 154 -1.77 -2.86 -32.19
N THR A 155 -2.92 -2.90 -31.51
CA THR A 155 -4.17 -3.40 -32.10
C THR A 155 -4.60 -2.58 -33.31
N GLU A 156 -4.41 -1.25 -33.26
CA GLU A 156 -4.68 -0.35 -34.39
C GLU A 156 -3.78 -0.66 -35.60
N VAL A 157 -2.47 -0.78 -35.38
CA VAL A 157 -1.52 -1.16 -36.43
C VAL A 157 -1.90 -2.52 -37.01
N LEU A 158 -2.13 -3.54 -36.18
CA LEU A 158 -2.51 -4.87 -36.64
C LEU A 158 -3.84 -4.85 -37.41
N GLY A 159 -4.81 -4.04 -36.97
CA GLY A 159 -6.08 -3.85 -37.66
C GLY A 159 -5.91 -3.34 -39.09
N ALA A 160 -5.03 -2.36 -39.30
CA ALA A 160 -4.72 -1.85 -40.64
C ALA A 160 -4.13 -2.94 -41.55
N TYR A 161 -3.15 -3.71 -41.05
CA TYR A 161 -2.58 -4.83 -41.80
C TYR A 161 -3.65 -5.87 -42.15
N MET A 162 -4.51 -6.23 -41.20
CA MET A 162 -5.59 -7.19 -41.43
C MET A 162 -6.55 -6.71 -42.53
N VAL A 163 -6.87 -5.41 -42.60
CA VAL A 163 -7.70 -4.84 -43.67
C VAL A 163 -7.01 -4.97 -45.03
N ASP A 164 -5.72 -4.63 -45.11
CA ASP A 164 -4.94 -4.71 -46.35
C ASP A 164 -4.80 -6.15 -46.84
N TYR A 165 -4.48 -7.09 -45.95
CA TYR A 165 -4.42 -8.53 -46.27
C TYR A 165 -5.77 -9.04 -46.78
N ASN A 166 -6.87 -8.71 -46.11
CA ASN A 166 -8.21 -9.14 -46.55
C ASN A 166 -8.58 -8.56 -47.92
N LYS A 167 -8.21 -7.31 -48.19
CA LYS A 167 -8.41 -6.66 -49.50
C LYS A 167 -7.60 -7.38 -50.58
N ALA A 168 -6.34 -7.70 -50.33
CA ALA A 168 -5.48 -8.45 -51.25
C ALA A 168 -6.01 -9.87 -51.52
N ILE A 169 -6.40 -10.60 -50.46
CA ILE A 169 -7.01 -11.94 -50.57
C ILE A 169 -8.30 -11.86 -51.42
N THR A 170 -9.15 -10.86 -51.19
CA THR A 170 -10.40 -10.69 -51.93
C THR A 170 -10.14 -10.38 -53.40
N ALA A 171 -9.18 -9.50 -53.71
CA ALA A 171 -8.79 -9.18 -55.08
C ALA A 171 -8.25 -10.41 -55.82
N LEU A 172 -7.37 -11.21 -55.18
CA LEU A 172 -6.86 -12.46 -55.75
C LEU A 172 -7.96 -13.50 -55.99
N LYS A 173 -8.90 -13.64 -55.05
CA LYS A 173 -10.07 -14.54 -55.22
C LYS A 173 -10.97 -14.13 -56.39
N GLN A 174 -11.07 -12.82 -56.68
CA GLN A 174 -11.84 -12.29 -57.82
C GLN A 174 -11.10 -12.41 -59.16
N ALA A 175 -9.76 -12.37 -59.16
CA ALA A 175 -8.93 -12.30 -60.36
C ALA A 175 -8.68 -13.65 -61.09
N SER A 176 -9.46 -14.70 -60.82
CA SER A 176 -9.48 -16.06 -61.47
C SER A 176 -8.83 -17.21 -60.69
N THR A 177 -9.36 -18.43 -60.90
CA THR A 177 -9.03 -19.73 -60.26
C THR A 177 -7.73 -20.38 -60.73
N GLY A 178 -6.67 -19.59 -60.97
CA GLY A 178 -5.35 -20.13 -61.28
C GLY A 178 -4.69 -20.78 -60.05
N GLU A 179 -3.91 -21.85 -60.26
CA GLU A 179 -3.15 -22.54 -59.21
C GLU A 179 -2.16 -21.58 -58.51
N GLU A 180 -1.60 -20.61 -59.24
CA GLU A 180 -0.70 -19.58 -58.71
C GLU A 180 -1.36 -18.66 -57.65
N ASN A 181 -2.62 -18.25 -57.88
CA ASN A 181 -3.35 -17.40 -56.93
C ASN A 181 -3.66 -18.17 -55.63
N SER A 182 -3.79 -19.49 -55.69
CA SER A 182 -4.11 -20.32 -54.53
C SER A 182 -2.94 -20.38 -53.53
N ALA A 183 -1.70 -20.44 -54.03
CA ALA A 183 -0.50 -20.39 -53.20
C ALA A 183 -0.36 -19.03 -52.48
N LYS A 184 -0.53 -17.93 -53.22
CA LYS A 184 -0.48 -16.56 -52.64
C LYS A 184 -1.59 -16.33 -51.61
N ILE A 185 -2.81 -16.80 -51.87
CA ILE A 185 -3.91 -16.72 -50.89
C ILE A 185 -3.55 -17.47 -49.60
N LEU A 186 -3.01 -18.70 -49.70
CA LEU A 186 -2.61 -19.48 -48.54
C LEU A 186 -1.52 -18.77 -47.71
N GLU A 187 -0.54 -18.16 -48.38
CA GLU A 187 0.51 -17.38 -47.73
C GLU A 187 -0.07 -16.17 -46.97
N LEU A 188 -0.97 -15.40 -47.59
CA LEU A 188 -1.62 -14.26 -46.96
C LEU A 188 -2.54 -14.69 -45.80
N GLU A 189 -3.23 -15.83 -45.92
CA GLU A 189 -4.07 -16.38 -44.85
C GLU A 189 -3.20 -16.86 -43.66
N GLN A 190 -2.03 -17.45 -43.91
CA GLN A 190 -1.05 -17.80 -42.88
C GLN A 190 -0.47 -16.55 -42.20
N ALA A 191 -0.14 -15.52 -42.97
CA ALA A 191 0.31 -14.23 -42.43
C ALA A 191 -0.78 -13.60 -41.56
N LEU A 192 -2.04 -13.61 -42.00
CA LEU A 192 -3.17 -13.08 -41.23
C LEU A 192 -3.38 -13.86 -39.91
N ALA A 193 -3.21 -15.18 -39.92
CA ALA A 193 -3.27 -15.99 -38.71
C ALA A 193 -2.20 -15.62 -37.67
N SER A 194 -1.04 -15.11 -38.11
CA SER A 194 0.03 -14.64 -37.20
C SER A 194 -0.30 -13.34 -36.46
N TYR A 195 -1.34 -12.61 -36.88
CA TYR A 195 -1.79 -11.36 -36.26
C TYR A 195 -2.97 -11.53 -35.30
N GLN A 196 -3.32 -12.76 -34.92
CA GLN A 196 -4.45 -13.02 -34.01
C GLN A 196 -4.30 -12.29 -32.66
N ILE A 197 -5.30 -11.48 -32.34
CA ILE A 197 -5.39 -10.63 -31.14
C ILE A 197 -5.30 -11.42 -29.83
N SER A 198 -5.62 -12.73 -29.84
CA SER A 198 -5.48 -13.62 -28.68
C SER A 198 -4.05 -13.63 -28.11
N MET A 199 -3.02 -13.41 -28.94
CA MET A 199 -1.65 -13.30 -28.46
C MET A 199 -1.43 -12.08 -27.55
N ILE A 200 -2.19 -11.00 -27.73
CA ILE A 200 -2.05 -9.78 -26.91
C ILE A 200 -2.57 -10.05 -25.49
N SER A 201 -3.74 -10.68 -25.35
CA SER A 201 -4.29 -10.98 -24.02
C SER A 201 -3.44 -12.01 -23.28
N GLU A 202 -2.95 -13.05 -23.95
CA GLU A 202 -2.10 -14.08 -23.34
C GLU A 202 -0.81 -13.52 -22.74
N VAL A 203 -0.17 -12.56 -23.41
CA VAL A 203 1.11 -11.99 -22.97
C VAL A 203 0.98 -11.14 -21.70
N PHE A 204 -0.23 -10.61 -21.42
CA PHE A 204 -0.45 -9.57 -20.41
C PHE A 204 -1.49 -9.93 -19.32
N ASN A 205 -1.84 -11.20 -19.18
CA ASN A 205 -2.85 -11.64 -18.20
C ASN A 205 -2.36 -11.72 -16.74
N GLN A 206 -1.05 -11.63 -16.46
CA GLN A 206 -0.52 -11.82 -15.10
C GLN A 206 -0.20 -10.49 -14.39
N SER A 207 -0.26 -10.47 -13.05
CA SER A 207 -0.05 -9.25 -12.24
C SER A 207 1.41 -8.75 -12.27
N ASP A 208 2.38 -9.64 -12.41
CA ASP A 208 3.80 -9.28 -12.44
C ASP A 208 4.25 -8.71 -13.78
N ASP A 209 3.41 -8.79 -14.79
CA ASP A 209 3.68 -8.36 -16.17
C ASP A 209 3.91 -6.85 -16.26
N CYS A 210 3.25 -6.14 -15.36
CA CYS A 210 3.30 -4.69 -15.25
C CYS A 210 4.67 -4.18 -14.80
N LYS A 211 5.52 -5.02 -14.22
CA LYS A 211 6.91 -4.65 -13.86
C LYS A 211 7.89 -4.85 -15.00
N ASN A 212 7.55 -5.68 -15.99
CA ASN A 212 8.43 -6.13 -17.07
C ASN A 212 7.85 -5.84 -18.46
N ILE A 213 7.19 -4.69 -18.62
CA ILE A 213 6.49 -4.30 -19.85
C ILE A 213 7.43 -4.40 -21.06
N ARG A 214 8.66 -3.88 -20.97
CA ARG A 214 9.64 -3.87 -22.07
C ARG A 214 9.90 -5.27 -22.62
N THR A 215 10.22 -6.22 -21.75
CA THR A 215 10.57 -7.58 -22.14
C THR A 215 9.40 -8.29 -22.82
N LYS A 216 8.20 -8.16 -22.23
CA LYS A 216 6.99 -8.79 -22.78
C LYS A 216 6.56 -8.19 -24.10
N ALA A 217 6.54 -6.86 -24.18
CA ALA A 217 6.18 -6.15 -25.40
C ALA A 217 7.18 -6.43 -26.53
N ASN A 218 8.49 -6.41 -26.25
CA ASN A 218 9.50 -6.77 -27.25
C ASN A 218 9.40 -8.24 -27.70
N SER A 219 9.11 -9.16 -26.78
CA SER A 219 8.86 -10.56 -27.15
C SER A 219 7.64 -10.72 -28.03
N LEU A 220 6.61 -9.89 -27.85
CA LEU A 220 5.42 -9.86 -28.71
C LEU A 220 5.78 -9.27 -30.08
N LEU A 221 6.43 -8.12 -30.12
CA LEU A 221 6.85 -7.47 -31.37
C LEU A 221 7.80 -8.35 -32.21
N ALA A 222 8.65 -9.16 -31.58
CA ALA A 222 9.54 -10.09 -32.27
C ALA A 222 8.80 -11.22 -33.00
N LYS A 223 7.57 -11.55 -32.58
CA LYS A 223 6.73 -12.58 -33.22
C LYS A 223 5.90 -12.04 -34.38
N LEU A 224 5.79 -10.72 -34.50
CA LEU A 224 4.94 -10.05 -35.49
C LEU A 224 5.76 -9.64 -36.71
N SER A 225 5.21 -9.86 -37.90
CA SER A 225 5.82 -9.50 -39.18
C SER A 225 5.54 -8.04 -39.58
N LEU A 226 5.93 -7.10 -38.72
CA LEU A 226 5.75 -5.66 -38.94
C LEU A 226 6.84 -5.08 -39.85
N ASN A 227 6.48 -4.09 -40.66
CA ASN A 227 7.47 -3.27 -41.38
C ASN A 227 8.38 -2.50 -40.42
N ASP A 228 9.55 -2.06 -40.91
CA ASP A 228 10.58 -1.42 -40.06
C ASP A 228 10.10 -0.11 -39.43
N SER A 229 9.29 0.67 -40.14
CA SER A 229 8.73 1.94 -39.65
C SER A 229 7.82 1.71 -38.44
N ASP A 230 6.83 0.84 -38.57
CA ASP A 230 5.84 0.56 -37.52
C ASP A 230 6.48 -0.15 -36.35
N ARG A 231 7.40 -1.09 -36.62
CA ARG A 231 8.23 -1.72 -35.59
C ARG A 231 9.00 -0.68 -34.80
N SER A 232 9.69 0.26 -35.46
CA SER A 232 10.46 1.30 -34.77
C SER A 232 9.57 2.20 -33.90
N LYS A 233 8.40 2.62 -34.40
CA LYS A 233 7.44 3.43 -33.63
C LYS A 233 6.91 2.69 -32.41
N LEU A 234 6.57 1.40 -32.57
CA LEU A 234 6.08 0.57 -31.47
C LEU A 234 7.18 0.30 -30.43
N VAL A 235 8.43 0.06 -30.85
CA VAL A 235 9.57 -0.09 -29.93
C VAL A 235 9.79 1.21 -29.13
N GLN A 236 9.73 2.37 -29.78
CA GLN A 236 9.82 3.65 -29.09
C GLN A 236 8.71 3.82 -28.05
N LEU A 237 7.46 3.48 -28.42
CA LEU A 237 6.33 3.52 -27.50
C LEU A 237 6.51 2.56 -26.31
N VAL A 238 7.02 1.35 -26.55
CA VAL A 238 7.35 0.37 -25.50
C VAL A 238 8.37 0.94 -24.53
N ASP A 239 9.42 1.59 -25.04
CA ASP A 239 10.46 2.19 -24.21
C ASP A 239 9.91 3.32 -23.34
N ASP A 240 9.05 4.19 -23.91
CA ASP A 240 8.39 5.27 -23.18
C ASP A 240 7.44 4.75 -22.09
N VAL A 241 6.56 3.80 -22.43
CA VAL A 241 5.63 3.15 -21.49
C VAL A 241 6.39 2.44 -20.37
N SER A 242 7.47 1.72 -20.70
CA SER A 242 8.29 0.98 -19.74
C SER A 242 9.04 1.91 -18.79
N LYS A 243 9.59 3.01 -19.32
CA LYS A 243 10.26 4.04 -18.51
C LYS A 243 9.28 4.63 -17.48
N ARG A 244 8.08 5.04 -17.92
CA ARG A 244 7.05 5.61 -17.04
C ARG A 244 6.57 4.61 -15.98
N SER A 245 6.36 3.36 -16.37
CA SER A 245 5.98 2.32 -15.41
C SER A 245 7.07 2.10 -14.35
N LYS A 246 8.35 2.05 -14.76
CA LYS A 246 9.48 1.96 -13.82
C LYS A 246 9.50 3.15 -12.86
N GLU A 247 9.31 4.37 -13.36
CA GLU A 247 9.23 5.57 -12.51
C GLU A 247 8.08 5.52 -11.51
N ILE A 248 6.91 4.98 -11.88
CA ILE A 248 5.77 4.79 -10.97
C ILE A 248 6.16 3.90 -9.78
N TRP A 249 6.83 2.78 -10.05
CA TRP A 249 7.24 1.84 -9.01
C TRP A 249 8.36 2.39 -8.13
N GLU A 250 9.34 3.08 -8.71
CA GLU A 250 10.46 3.68 -7.96
C GLU A 250 10.00 4.83 -7.06
N LYS A 251 9.09 5.68 -7.53
CA LYS A 251 8.60 6.85 -6.78
C LYS A 251 7.38 6.56 -5.91
N ARG A 252 6.72 5.41 -6.10
CA ARG A 252 5.41 5.07 -5.49
C ARG A 252 4.37 6.14 -5.76
N ASP A 253 4.44 6.73 -6.94
CA ASP A 253 3.66 7.91 -7.28
C ASP A 253 3.48 7.97 -8.80
N ILE A 254 2.40 8.60 -9.25
CA ILE A 254 2.12 8.79 -10.67
C ILE A 254 2.34 10.27 -10.97
N SER A 255 3.37 10.56 -11.77
CA SER A 255 3.66 11.95 -12.14
C SER A 255 2.52 12.56 -12.96
N ALA A 256 2.35 13.87 -12.87
CA ALA A 256 1.39 14.61 -13.68
C ALA A 256 1.64 14.41 -15.19
N GLU A 257 2.90 14.29 -15.59
CA GLU A 257 3.29 13.99 -16.97
C GLU A 257 2.79 12.61 -17.41
N THR A 258 2.93 11.59 -16.56
CA THR A 258 2.43 10.24 -16.85
C THR A 258 0.91 10.19 -16.87
N PHE A 259 0.21 10.94 -16.01
CA PHE A 259 -1.23 11.12 -16.13
C PHE A 259 -1.65 11.79 -17.43
N GLY A 260 -0.94 12.85 -17.83
CA GLY A 260 -1.18 13.54 -19.11
C GLY A 260 -1.01 12.61 -20.29
N PHE A 261 0.06 11.80 -20.28
CA PHE A 261 0.33 10.78 -21.28
C PHE A 261 -0.82 9.76 -21.39
N ILE A 262 -1.26 9.17 -20.27
CA ILE A 262 -2.37 8.20 -20.26
C ILE A 262 -3.67 8.85 -20.80
N ARG A 263 -4.01 10.07 -20.37
CA ARG A 263 -5.24 10.77 -20.82
C ARG A 263 -5.21 11.08 -22.31
N GLN A 264 -4.08 11.55 -22.82
CA GLN A 264 -3.93 11.92 -24.22
C GLN A 264 -4.21 10.71 -25.14
N TYR A 265 -3.73 9.53 -24.75
CA TYR A 265 -3.95 8.31 -25.52
C TYR A 265 -5.36 7.75 -25.39
N ILE A 266 -5.96 7.77 -24.19
CA ILE A 266 -7.36 7.34 -24.01
C ILE A 266 -8.30 8.20 -24.85
N LYS A 267 -8.09 9.52 -24.88
CA LYS A 267 -8.90 10.44 -25.67
C LYS A 267 -8.78 10.14 -27.17
N ARG A 268 -7.56 9.91 -27.68
CA ARG A 268 -7.34 9.55 -29.09
C ARG A 268 -8.08 8.28 -29.49
N THR A 269 -8.06 7.23 -28.66
CA THR A 269 -8.84 6.01 -28.95
C THR A 269 -10.35 6.23 -28.99
N THR A 270 -10.87 7.27 -28.33
CA THR A 270 -12.30 7.61 -28.39
C THR A 270 -12.62 8.43 -29.65
N ASP A 271 -11.73 9.34 -30.04
CA ASP A 271 -11.90 10.19 -31.24
C ASP A 271 -11.67 9.42 -32.57
N ILE A 272 -11.02 8.25 -32.54
CA ILE A 272 -10.76 7.40 -33.73
C ILE A 272 -12.05 6.76 -34.31
N PHE A 273 -13.17 6.73 -33.57
CA PHE A 273 -14.46 6.36 -34.17
C PHE A 273 -15.04 7.44 -35.11
N GLU A 274 -14.40 8.61 -35.23
CA GLU A 274 -14.84 9.69 -36.12
C GLU A 274 -13.76 10.18 -37.11
N MET A 275 -12.57 9.58 -37.17
CA MET A 275 -11.54 9.98 -38.15
C MET A 275 -11.52 9.08 -39.39
N GLN A 276 -11.97 9.64 -40.52
CA GLN A 276 -11.48 9.25 -41.84
C GLN A 276 -9.96 9.42 -41.86
N PHE A 277 -9.22 8.34 -42.09
CA PHE A 277 -7.78 8.41 -42.26
C PHE A 277 -7.44 9.26 -43.50
N PRO A 278 -6.52 10.25 -43.38
CA PRO A 278 -6.00 10.96 -44.53
C PRO A 278 -5.20 9.99 -45.40
N ASP A 279 -5.34 10.14 -46.70
CA ASP A 279 -4.85 9.26 -47.75
C ASP A 279 -3.45 8.66 -47.49
N GLY A 280 -3.37 7.33 -47.59
CA GLY A 280 -2.13 6.62 -47.97
C GLY A 280 -1.27 6.06 -46.84
N ILE A 281 -1.72 4.97 -46.21
CA ILE A 281 -0.78 3.94 -45.74
C ILE A 281 -0.52 3.03 -46.95
N ALA A 282 0.72 3.04 -47.44
CA ALA A 282 1.14 2.07 -48.45
C ALA A 282 1.17 0.70 -47.78
N GLY A 283 0.25 -0.18 -48.19
CA GLY A 283 0.33 -1.60 -47.87
C GLY A 283 1.68 -2.17 -48.34
N PRO A 284 2.08 -3.36 -47.85
CA PRO A 284 3.34 -3.97 -48.25
C PRO A 284 3.45 -3.99 -49.77
N GLU A 285 4.55 -3.44 -50.29
CA GLU A 285 4.91 -3.56 -51.71
C GLU A 285 5.06 -5.06 -52.00
N LEU A 286 4.02 -5.64 -52.59
CA LEU A 286 4.09 -6.96 -53.18
C LEU A 286 4.92 -6.81 -54.45
N GLU A 287 6.23 -7.09 -54.35
CA GLU A 287 7.09 -7.32 -55.51
C GLU A 287 6.64 -8.55 -56.31
#